data_AF-A0A3M1EH04-F1
#
_entry.id   AF-A0A3M1EH04-F1
#
_cell.length_a   1.000
_cell.length_b   1.000
_cell.length_c   1.000
_cell.angle_alpha   90.00
_cell.angle_beta   90.00
_cell.angle_gamma   90.00
#
_symmetry.space_group_name_H-M   'P 1'
#
loop_
_entity.id
_entity.type
_entity.pdbx_description
1 polymer ?
#
loop_
_entity_poly.entity_id
_entity_poly.type
_entity_poly.pdbx_seq_one_letter_code
_entity_poly.pdbx_strand_id
1 'polypeptide(L)'
;MQVQYTWYVLLLLVAAGIAVSLALYTWRRPTIAGTTAATCLLLALATWCVAYAFQLGSPDLPAKIFWNKMRYVGIAVIPAAWLVVAMRFTSTGKWLTGQQIAWLAIEPTITVLLAWTNPWHGLMWRGYALDSRGPLTVLV
;
A
#
# COMPACT_ATOMS: atom_id res chain seq x y z
N MET A 1 -7.74 14.33 -23.08
CA MET A 1 -7.00 14.14 -21.81
C MET A 1 -7.78 13.32 -20.78
N GLN A 2 -9.10 13.49 -20.58
CA GLN A 2 -9.88 12.72 -19.59
C GLN A 2 -9.87 11.17 -19.77
N VAL A 3 -9.85 10.68 -21.02
CA VAL A 3 -9.99 9.24 -21.32
C VAL A 3 -8.80 8.39 -20.84
N GLN A 4 -7.58 8.96 -20.88
CA GLN A 4 -6.37 8.24 -20.48
C GLN A 4 -6.34 7.98 -18.96
N TYR A 5 -6.94 8.89 -18.17
CA TYR A 5 -7.07 8.74 -16.72
C TYR A 5 -8.10 7.69 -16.34
N THR A 6 -9.21 7.62 -17.09
CA THR A 6 -10.23 6.59 -16.88
C THR A 6 -9.64 5.20 -17.04
N TRP A 7 -8.79 4.98 -18.06
CA TRP A 7 -8.19 3.66 -18.28
C TRP A 7 -7.22 3.25 -17.17
N TYR A 8 -6.38 4.17 -16.72
CA TYR A 8 -5.44 3.89 -15.64
C TYR A 8 -6.14 3.61 -14.31
N VAL A 9 -7.18 4.38 -13.97
CA VAL A 9 -8.02 4.16 -12.78
C VAL A 9 -8.72 2.80 -12.86
N LEU A 10 -9.27 2.44 -14.02
CA LEU A 10 -9.88 1.13 -14.23
C LEU A 10 -8.88 -0.01 -14.01
N LEU A 11 -7.67 0.10 -14.56
CA LEU A 11 -6.61 -0.90 -14.36
C LEU A 11 -6.22 -1.03 -12.88
N LEU A 12 -6.14 0.08 -12.14
CA LEU A 12 -5.88 0.04 -10.69
C LEU A 12 -7.01 -0.66 -9.92
N LEU A 13 -8.27 -0.39 -10.26
CA LEU A 13 -9.41 -1.04 -9.61
C LEU A 13 -9.49 -2.53 -9.94
N VAL A 14 -9.19 -2.93 -11.17
CA VAL A 14 -9.08 -4.35 -11.56
C VAL A 14 -7.95 -5.03 -10.78
N ALA A 15 -6.78 -4.40 -10.69
CA ALA A 15 -5.65 -4.92 -9.92
C ALA A 15 -6.02 -5.08 -8.43
N ALA A 16 -6.71 -4.09 -7.84
CA ALA A 16 -7.22 -4.18 -6.48
C ALA A 16 -8.22 -5.34 -6.31
N GLY A 17 -9.16 -5.50 -7.26
CA GLY A 17 -10.13 -6.59 -7.23
C GLY A 17 -9.48 -7.97 -7.30
N ILE A 18 -8.47 -8.15 -8.16
CA ILE A 18 -7.67 -9.37 -8.23
C ILE A 18 -6.95 -9.61 -6.90
N ALA A 19 -6.29 -8.59 -6.35
CA ALA A 19 -5.55 -8.69 -5.10
C ALA A 19 -6.47 -9.08 -3.92
N VAL A 20 -7.65 -8.45 -3.79
CA VAL A 20 -8.65 -8.79 -2.77
C VAL A 20 -9.17 -10.21 -2.97
N SER A 21 -9.44 -10.63 -4.21
CA SER A 21 -9.93 -11.97 -4.51
C SER A 21 -8.90 -13.04 -4.11
N LEU A 22 -7.62 -12.81 -4.41
CA LEU A 22 -6.52 -13.68 -3.97
C LEU A 22 -6.31 -13.63 -2.45
N ALA A 23 -6.49 -12.47 -1.83
CA ALA A 23 -6.40 -12.31 -0.37
C ALA A 23 -7.48 -13.16 0.32
N LEU A 24 -8.73 -13.08 -0.14
CA LEU A 24 -9.85 -13.89 0.38
C LEU A 24 -9.63 -15.38 0.12
N TYR A 25 -9.11 -15.74 -1.06
CA TYR A 25 -8.79 -17.12 -1.39
C TYR A 25 -7.70 -17.70 -0.49
N THR A 26 -6.62 -16.94 -0.24
CA THR A 26 -5.52 -17.36 0.64
C THR A 26 -5.96 -17.42 2.11
N TRP A 27 -6.81 -16.50 2.55
CA TRP A 27 -7.38 -16.48 3.91
C TRP A 27 -8.27 -17.69 4.21
N ARG A 28 -9.00 -18.21 3.22
CA ARG A 28 -9.88 -19.38 3.37
C ARG A 28 -9.13 -20.72 3.37
N ARG A 29 -7.85 -20.74 3.00
CA ARG A 29 -7.02 -21.96 3.04
C ARG A 29 -6.56 -22.21 4.49
N PRO A 30 -6.51 -23.47 4.96
CA PRO A 30 -5.98 -23.79 6.27
C PRO A 30 -4.56 -23.21 6.40
N THR A 31 -4.25 -22.64 7.57
CA THR A 31 -3.04 -21.86 7.86
C THR A 31 -1.76 -22.68 7.71
N ILE A 32 -1.34 -22.90 6.48
CA ILE A 32 0.02 -23.28 6.15
C ILE A 32 0.88 -22.05 6.40
N ALA A 33 2.01 -22.26 7.04
CA ALA A 33 3.00 -21.26 7.39
C ALA A 33 3.35 -20.34 6.19
N GLY A 34 2.71 -19.17 6.10
CA GLY A 34 2.93 -18.16 5.04
C GLY A 34 1.68 -17.60 4.36
N THR A 35 0.54 -18.28 4.50
CA THR A 35 -0.76 -17.78 4.01
C THR A 35 -1.10 -16.41 4.58
N THR A 36 -0.94 -16.19 5.89
CA THR A 36 -1.23 -14.89 6.52
C THR A 36 -0.38 -13.75 5.95
N ALA A 37 0.92 -13.97 5.74
CA ALA A 37 1.81 -12.95 5.19
C ALA A 37 1.46 -12.62 3.73
N ALA A 38 1.11 -13.64 2.93
CA ALA A 38 0.63 -13.45 1.57
C ALA A 38 -0.70 -12.68 1.54
N THR A 39 -1.63 -12.99 2.44
CA THR A 39 -2.89 -12.23 2.58
C THR A 39 -2.63 -10.77 2.96
N CYS A 40 -1.76 -10.51 3.94
CA CYS A 40 -1.38 -9.14 4.33
C CYS A 40 -0.76 -8.37 3.16
N LEU A 41 0.14 -9.00 2.41
CA LEU A 41 0.75 -8.42 1.21
C LEU A 41 -0.31 -8.06 0.16
N LEU A 42 -1.23 -8.97 -0.13
CA LEU A 42 -2.29 -8.75 -1.12
C LEU A 42 -3.27 -7.65 -0.69
N LEU A 43 -3.61 -7.59 0.60
CA LEU A 43 -4.44 -6.50 1.14
C LEU A 43 -3.70 -5.17 1.07
N ALA A 44 -2.40 -5.12 1.38
CA ALA A 44 -1.60 -3.90 1.27
C ALA A 44 -1.52 -3.39 -0.18
N LEU A 45 -1.36 -4.30 -1.16
CA LEU A 45 -1.43 -3.99 -2.59
C LEU A 45 -2.81 -3.44 -2.98
N ALA A 46 -3.89 -4.08 -2.53
CA ALA A 46 -5.24 -3.59 -2.79
C ALA A 46 -5.46 -2.19 -2.20
N THR A 47 -5.03 -1.94 -0.96
CA THR A 47 -5.10 -0.63 -0.31
C THR A 47 -4.33 0.41 -1.11
N TRP A 48 -3.12 0.10 -1.59
CA TRP A 48 -2.37 1.00 -2.45
C TRP A 48 -3.14 1.32 -3.74
N CYS A 49 -3.56 0.30 -4.49
CA CYS A 49 -4.27 0.49 -5.76
C CYS A 49 -5.55 1.33 -5.61
N VAL A 50 -6.37 1.03 -4.58
CA VAL A 50 -7.60 1.77 -4.30
C VAL A 50 -7.29 3.21 -3.90
N ALA A 51 -6.36 3.43 -2.96
CA ALA A 51 -5.99 4.78 -2.54
C ALA A 51 -5.47 5.61 -3.72
N TYR A 52 -4.71 4.99 -4.62
CA TYR A 52 -4.19 5.69 -5.78
C TYR A 52 -5.27 6.01 -6.83
N ALA A 53 -6.20 5.07 -7.07
CA ALA A 53 -7.36 5.31 -7.93
C ALA A 53 -8.18 6.51 -7.44
N PHE A 54 -8.48 6.57 -6.14
CA PHE A 54 -9.21 7.69 -5.55
C PHE A 54 -8.41 9.00 -5.54
N GLN A 55 -7.10 8.96 -5.33
CA GLN A 55 -6.24 10.14 -5.43
C GLN A 55 -6.29 10.76 -6.84
N LEU A 56 -6.29 9.93 -7.89
CA LEU A 56 -6.37 10.40 -9.27
C LEU A 56 -7.76 10.94 -9.60
N GLY A 57 -8.83 10.29 -9.12
CA GLY A 57 -10.21 10.73 -9.32
C GLY A 57 -10.65 11.93 -8.48
N SER A 58 -9.92 12.28 -7.43
CA SER A 58 -10.26 13.42 -6.57
C SER A 58 -9.89 14.76 -7.23
N PRO A 59 -10.83 15.72 -7.33
CA PRO A 59 -10.54 17.06 -7.83
C PRO A 59 -9.86 17.95 -6.78
N ASP A 60 -10.13 17.72 -5.49
CA ASP A 60 -9.70 18.59 -4.40
C ASP A 60 -8.32 18.22 -3.82
N LEU A 61 -7.52 19.24 -3.48
CA LEU A 61 -6.21 19.06 -2.83
C LEU A 61 -6.31 18.30 -1.49
N PRO A 62 -7.23 18.62 -0.56
CA PRO A 62 -7.36 17.89 0.70
C PRO A 62 -7.66 16.40 0.49
N ALA A 63 -8.52 16.07 -0.47
CA ALA A 63 -8.84 14.69 -0.82
C ALA A 63 -7.60 13.97 -1.40
N LYS A 64 -6.84 14.61 -2.29
CA LYS A 64 -5.58 14.05 -2.80
C LYS A 64 -4.56 13.77 -1.70
N ILE A 65 -4.40 14.69 -0.73
CA ILE A 65 -3.49 14.51 0.41
C ILE A 65 -3.94 13.34 1.28
N PHE A 66 -5.23 13.24 1.58
CA PHE A 66 -5.79 12.14 2.36
C PHE A 66 -5.52 10.78 1.70
N TRP A 67 -5.83 10.65 0.42
CA TRP A 67 -5.58 9.43 -0.33
C TRP A 67 -4.08 9.13 -0.46
N ASN A 68 -3.23 10.15 -0.53
CA ASN A 68 -1.78 9.97 -0.47
C ASN A 68 -1.33 9.34 0.86
N LYS A 69 -1.87 9.82 1.99
CA LYS A 69 -1.59 9.24 3.32
C LYS A 69 -2.07 7.79 3.41
N MET A 70 -3.24 7.48 2.85
CA MET A 70 -3.74 6.10 2.76
C MET A 70 -2.84 5.21 1.92
N ARG A 71 -2.28 5.74 0.83
CA ARG A 71 -1.35 5.02 -0.03
C ARG A 71 -0.12 4.53 0.72
N TYR A 72 0.37 5.33 1.67
CA TYR A 72 1.53 4.98 2.50
C TYR A 72 1.27 3.79 3.42
N VAL A 73 0.01 3.53 3.81
CA VAL A 73 -0.34 2.32 4.56
C VAL A 73 -0.03 1.07 3.75
N GLY A 74 -0.42 1.05 2.47
CA GLY A 74 -0.10 -0.07 1.56
C GLY A 74 1.39 -0.15 1.26
N ILE A 75 2.01 0.97 0.86
CA ILE A 75 3.42 1.03 0.45
C ILE A 75 4.35 0.53 1.57
N ALA A 76 4.12 0.97 2.80
CA ALA A 76 5.00 0.62 3.93
C ALA A 76 4.91 -0.87 4.28
N VAL A 77 3.71 -1.47 4.22
CA VAL A 77 3.50 -2.88 4.62
C VAL A 77 4.07 -3.87 3.58
N ILE A 78 4.16 -3.48 2.31
CA ILE A 78 4.56 -4.38 1.22
C ILE A 78 5.96 -4.98 1.42
N PRO A 79 7.05 -4.20 1.66
CA PRO A 79 8.38 -4.76 1.85
C PRO A 79 8.46 -5.78 2.99
N ALA A 80 7.87 -5.46 4.15
CA ALA A 80 7.87 -6.34 5.31
C ALA A 80 7.10 -7.64 5.03
N ALA A 81 5.90 -7.55 4.45
CA ALA A 81 5.08 -8.71 4.13
C ALA A 81 5.74 -9.56 3.03
N TRP A 82 6.31 -8.93 2.00
CA TRP A 82 7.04 -9.60 0.92
C TRP A 82 8.24 -10.39 1.44
N LEU A 83 9.01 -9.81 2.36
CA LEU A 83 10.16 -10.47 2.96
C LEU A 83 9.75 -11.71 3.76
N VAL A 84 8.66 -11.63 4.55
CA VAL A 84 8.12 -12.79 5.27
C VAL A 84 7.66 -13.88 4.30
N VAL A 85 7.01 -13.50 3.19
CA VAL A 85 6.61 -14.44 2.13
C VAL A 85 7.85 -15.10 1.52
N ALA A 86 8.82 -14.32 1.07
CA ALA A 86 10.04 -14.80 0.43
C ALA A 86 10.82 -15.78 1.33
N MET A 87 10.99 -15.45 2.61
CA MET A 87 11.65 -16.33 3.58
C MET A 87 10.89 -17.65 3.77
N ARG A 88 9.56 -17.61 3.78
CA ARG A 88 8.74 -18.83 3.92
C ARG A 88 8.74 -19.71 2.67
N PHE A 89 8.87 -19.11 1.48
CA PHE A 89 9.03 -19.86 0.23
C PHE A 89 10.44 -20.46 0.06
N THR A 90 11.47 -19.86 0.66
CA THR A 90 12.87 -20.28 0.51
C THR A 90 13.42 -21.12 1.66
N SER A 91 12.82 -21.08 2.86
CA SER A 91 13.38 -21.79 4.01
C SER A 91 13.18 -23.31 3.92
N THR A 92 14.27 -24.07 4.00
CA THR A 92 14.29 -25.53 4.13
C THR A 92 14.26 -26.01 5.60
N GLY A 93 13.95 -25.16 6.58
CA GLY A 93 13.81 -25.62 7.97
C GLY A 93 13.80 -24.61 9.12
N LYS A 94 14.04 -23.31 8.90
CA LYS A 94 13.98 -22.28 9.96
C LYS A 94 12.93 -21.23 9.64
N TRP A 95 11.81 -21.30 10.36
CA TRP A 95 10.72 -20.34 10.26
C TRP A 95 11.03 -19.07 11.06
N LEU A 96 10.58 -17.92 10.57
CA LEU A 96 10.59 -16.69 11.35
C LEU A 96 9.73 -16.87 12.61
N THR A 97 10.31 -16.50 13.74
CA THR A 97 9.58 -16.40 15.01
C THR A 97 8.60 -15.22 14.96
N GLY A 98 7.54 -15.28 15.78
CA GLY A 98 6.60 -14.16 15.92
C GLY A 98 7.29 -12.85 16.33
N GLN A 99 8.36 -12.94 17.13
CA GLN A 99 9.17 -11.79 17.53
C GLN A 99 9.89 -11.15 16.33
N GLN A 100 10.48 -11.93 15.44
CA GLN A 100 11.12 -11.39 14.22
C GLN A 100 10.12 -10.70 13.30
N ILE A 101 8.90 -11.26 13.18
CA ILE A 101 7.81 -10.62 12.43
C ILE A 101 7.40 -9.30 13.11
N ALA A 102 7.34 -9.25 14.44
CA ALA A 102 7.03 -8.03 15.17
C ALA A 102 8.10 -6.94 14.95
N TRP A 103 9.39 -7.31 14.96
CA TRP A 103 10.48 -6.38 14.61
C TRP A 103 10.34 -5.84 13.18
N LEU A 104 9.97 -6.68 12.22
CA LEU A 104 9.72 -6.25 10.84
C LEU A 104 8.50 -5.33 10.72
N ALA A 105 7.52 -5.43 11.62
CA ALA A 105 6.34 -4.57 11.65
C ALA A 105 6.61 -3.17 12.23
N ILE A 106 7.77 -2.95 12.86
CA ILE A 106 8.14 -1.62 13.39
C ILE A 106 8.36 -0.63 12.26
N GLU A 107 9.11 -1.03 11.22
CA GLU A 107 9.37 -0.20 10.04
C GLU A 107 8.08 0.35 9.40
N PRO A 108 7.09 -0.48 9.01
CA PRO A 108 5.89 0.03 8.38
C PRO A 108 5.06 0.90 9.33
N THR A 109 5.06 0.58 10.63
CA THR A 109 4.33 1.37 11.64
C THR A 109 4.91 2.77 11.75
N ILE A 110 6.24 2.90 11.86
CA ILE A 110 6.91 4.20 11.93
C ILE A 110 6.68 4.98 10.64
N THR A 111 6.83 4.35 9.48
CA THR A 111 6.62 4.99 8.18
C THR A 111 5.20 5.55 8.03
N VAL A 112 4.18 4.78 8.45
CA VAL A 112 2.78 5.23 8.43
C VAL A 112 2.55 6.36 9.43
N LEU A 113 3.06 6.26 10.65
CA LEU A 113 2.92 7.32 11.65
C LEU A 113 3.52 8.63 11.13
N LEU A 114 4.75 8.60 10.62
CA LEU A 114 5.42 9.77 10.04
C LEU A 114 4.64 10.36 8.87
N ALA A 115 4.06 9.54 8.00
CA ALA A 115 3.22 10.01 6.90
C ALA A 115 1.98 10.74 7.40
N TRP A 116 1.34 10.23 8.45
CA TRP A 116 0.11 10.80 8.99
C TRP A 116 0.34 12.06 9.81
N THR A 117 1.40 12.07 10.64
CA THR A 117 1.82 13.21 11.47
C THR A 117 2.64 14.23 10.71
N ASN A 118 2.86 14.04 9.40
CA ASN A 118 3.65 14.95 8.58
C ASN A 118 3.28 16.44 8.72
N PRO A 119 2.01 16.85 8.90
CA PRO A 119 1.69 18.27 9.12
C PRO A 119 2.40 18.93 10.32
N TRP A 120 2.86 18.15 11.31
CA TRP A 120 3.51 18.68 12.51
C TRP A 120 5.03 18.79 12.40
N HIS A 121 5.66 17.97 11.54
CA HIS A 121 7.12 17.86 11.49
C HIS A 121 7.71 18.06 10.09
N GLY A 122 6.94 17.89 9.01
CA GLY A 122 7.40 18.08 7.63
C GLY A 122 8.58 17.18 7.21
N LEU A 123 8.72 16.00 7.82
CA LEU A 123 9.85 15.08 7.57
C LEU A 123 9.64 14.22 6.32
N MET A 124 8.38 13.94 5.97
CA MET A 124 8.03 13.14 4.79
C MET A 124 7.81 14.05 3.58
N TRP A 125 7.09 15.17 3.77
CA TRP A 125 6.82 16.16 2.73
C TRP A 125 6.89 17.57 3.30
N ARG A 126 7.63 18.48 2.63
CA ARG A 126 7.85 19.87 3.07
C ARG A 126 6.87 20.89 2.48
N GLY A 127 5.95 20.43 1.64
CA GLY A 127 4.86 21.22 1.05
C GLY A 127 4.00 20.28 0.23
N TYR A 128 2.72 20.61 0.07
CA TYR A 128 1.85 19.96 -0.91
C TYR A 128 1.52 21.02 -1.94
N ALA A 129 2.20 21.01 -3.08
CA ALA A 129 1.82 21.82 -4.22
C ALA A 129 1.01 20.95 -5.19
N LEU A 130 -0.06 21.51 -5.75
CA LEU A 130 -0.63 20.96 -6.97
C LEU A 130 0.21 21.46 -8.13
N ASP A 131 0.97 20.57 -8.77
CA ASP A 131 1.50 20.90 -10.08
C ASP A 131 0.45 20.54 -11.12
N SER A 132 -0.18 21.58 -11.67
CA SER A 132 -1.16 21.50 -12.75
C SER A 132 -0.55 21.84 -14.12
N ARG A 133 0.79 21.95 -14.22
CA ARG A 133 1.47 22.30 -15.48
C ARG A 133 1.56 21.11 -16.43
N GLY A 134 1.41 19.89 -15.91
CA GLY A 134 1.31 18.66 -16.69
C GLY A 134 -0.14 18.22 -16.94
N PRO A 135 -0.36 17.14 -17.72
CA PRO A 135 -1.70 16.57 -17.92
C PRO A 135 -2.36 16.12 -16.61
N LEU A 136 -1.55 15.79 -15.60
CA LEU A 136 -1.98 15.32 -14.29
C LEU A 136 -1.85 16.44 -13.25
N THR A 137 -2.92 16.68 -12.50
CA THR A 137 -2.82 17.39 -11.21
C THR A 137 -2.26 16.41 -10.18
N VAL A 138 -0.92 16.37 -10.09
CA VAL A 138 -0.17 15.55 -9.14
C VAL A 138 0.19 16.37 -7.91
N LEU A 139 0.32 15.68 -6.77
CA LEU A 139 0.96 16.25 -5.59
C LEU A 139 2.47 16.30 -5.84
N VAL A 140 3.07 17.47 -5.70
CA VAL A 140 4.52 17.72 -5.75
C VAL A 140 4.98 18.31 -4.43
#